data_AF-A0A6G1D3I9-F1
#
_entry.id   AF-A0A6G1D3I9-F1
#
_cell.length_a   1.000
_cell.length_b   1.000
_cell.length_c   1.000
_cell.angle_alpha   90.00
_cell.angle_beta   90.00
_cell.angle_gamma   90.00
#
_symmetry.space_group_name_H-M   'P 1'
#
loop_
_entity.id
_entity.type
_entity.pdbx_description
1 polymer ?
#
loop_
_entity_poly.entity_id
_entity_poly.type
_entity_poly.pdbx_seq_one_letter_code
_entity_poly.pdbx_strand_id
1 'polypeptide(L)'
;MKRLRAESAGLVLDVSSHDFVPIVQPHFHKWIHLYGRMFLYWMGAWPAMCLADVNMVRQVLFDWTGMYPKIIMNPHFTRLLGKGLVLTDGDEWKRHHKVVHPAFDMDNHV
;
A
#
# COMPACT_ATOMS: atom_id res chain seq x y z
N MET A 1 8.26 -15.22 9.40
CA MET A 1 7.02 -14.90 8.67
C MET A 1 5.95 -15.99 8.77
N LYS A 2 6.21 -17.25 8.35
CA LYS A 2 5.21 -18.34 8.43
C LYS A 2 4.65 -18.56 9.84
N ARG A 3 5.52 -18.56 10.86
CA ARG A 3 5.13 -18.67 12.28
C ARG A 3 4.19 -17.56 12.74
N LEU A 4 4.54 -16.30 12.52
CA LEU A 4 3.70 -15.15 12.89
C LEU A 4 2.33 -15.17 12.22
N ARG A 5 2.27 -15.65 10.96
CA ARG A 5 1.00 -15.85 10.24
C ARG A 5 0.17 -17.00 10.82
N ALA A 6 0.82 -18.06 11.31
CA ALA A 6 0.11 -19.14 11.97
C ALA A 6 -0.45 -18.71 13.34
N GLU A 7 0.33 -17.93 14.09
CA GLU A 7 -0.10 -17.34 15.38
C GLU A 7 -1.29 -16.38 15.19
N SER A 8 -1.32 -15.61 14.10
CA SER A 8 -2.44 -14.71 13.80
C SER A 8 -3.66 -15.38 13.17
N ALA A 9 -3.55 -16.61 12.64
CA ALA A 9 -4.64 -17.30 11.96
C ALA A 9 -5.83 -17.65 12.88
N GLY A 10 -5.60 -17.68 14.20
CA GLY A 10 -6.65 -17.89 15.20
C GLY A 10 -7.32 -16.61 15.70
N LEU A 11 -6.87 -15.42 15.28
CA LEU A 11 -7.50 -14.17 15.69
C LEU A 11 -8.83 -13.99 14.96
N VAL A 12 -9.90 -13.82 15.74
CA VAL A 12 -11.23 -13.46 15.25
C VAL A 12 -11.45 -12.00 15.62
N LEU A 13 -11.65 -11.15 14.61
CA LEU A 13 -12.00 -9.75 14.84
C LEU A 13 -13.50 -9.63 15.06
N ASP A 14 -13.86 -8.66 15.91
CA ASP A 14 -15.23 -8.21 15.98
C ASP A 14 -15.68 -7.64 14.62
N VAL A 15 -16.95 -7.81 14.28
CA VAL A 15 -17.52 -7.38 12.99
C VAL A 15 -17.41 -5.86 12.81
N SER A 16 -17.40 -5.08 13.90
CA SER A 16 -17.23 -3.63 13.86
C SER A 16 -15.76 -3.18 13.88
N SER A 17 -14.81 -4.09 14.06
CA SER A 17 -13.38 -3.75 14.09
C SER A 17 -12.78 -3.66 12.69
N HIS A 18 -12.11 -2.54 12.42
CA HIS A 18 -11.32 -2.34 11.20
C HIS A 18 -9.81 -2.55 11.42
N ASP A 19 -9.38 -2.96 12.61
CA ASP A 19 -7.97 -3.26 12.88
C ASP A 19 -7.61 -4.70 12.48
N PHE A 20 -7.51 -4.93 11.17
CA PHE A 20 -7.16 -6.24 10.62
C PHE A 20 -5.66 -6.48 10.45
N VAL A 21 -4.83 -5.49 10.76
CA VAL A 21 -3.37 -5.55 10.62
C VAL A 21 -2.75 -6.74 11.36
N PRO A 22 -3.16 -7.08 12.61
CA PRO A 22 -2.65 -8.26 13.31
C PRO A 22 -2.87 -9.57 12.54
N ILE A 23 -3.94 -9.65 11.73
CA ILE A 23 -4.27 -10.86 10.93
C ILE A 23 -3.45 -10.91 9.64
N VAL A 24 -3.53 -9.86 8.82
CA VAL A 24 -2.96 -9.87 7.46
C VAL A 24 -1.45 -9.62 7.45
N GLN A 25 -0.98 -8.85 8.42
CA GLN A 25 0.39 -8.34 8.51
C GLN A 25 0.92 -8.41 9.97
N PRO A 26 0.90 -9.60 10.61
CA PRO A 26 1.28 -9.76 12.03
C PRO A 26 2.72 -9.33 12.33
N HIS A 27 3.59 -9.40 11.33
CA HIS A 27 4.98 -8.95 11.42
C HIS A 27 5.09 -7.43 11.54
N PHE A 28 4.34 -6.65 10.74
CA PHE A 28 4.31 -5.21 10.88
C PHE A 28 3.70 -4.81 12.22
N HIS A 29 2.60 -5.44 12.63
CA HIS A 29 2.02 -5.22 13.95
C HIS A 29 3.07 -5.40 15.06
N LYS A 30 3.80 -6.52 15.07
CA LYS A 30 4.86 -6.79 16.05
C LYS A 30 6.05 -5.81 15.94
N TRP A 31 6.52 -5.53 14.73
CA TRP A 31 7.70 -4.68 14.50
C TRP A 31 7.46 -3.23 14.84
N ILE A 32 6.25 -2.71 14.64
CA ILE A 32 5.89 -1.35 15.06
C ILE A 32 6.05 -1.19 16.57
N HIS A 33 5.67 -2.19 17.36
CA HIS A 33 5.85 -2.17 18.81
C HIS A 33 7.32 -2.31 19.25
N LEU A 34 8.16 -3.01 18.48
CA LEU A 34 9.57 -3.26 18.82
C LEU A 34 10.51 -2.14 18.37
N TYR A 35 10.28 -1.58 17.18
CA TYR A 35 11.20 -0.66 16.52
C TYR A 35 10.62 0.74 16.35
N GLY A 36 9.36 0.95 16.72
CA GLY A 36 8.64 2.21 16.56
C GLY A 36 7.92 2.31 15.21
N ARG A 37 7.35 3.49 14.94
CA ARG A 37 6.51 3.75 13.77
C ARG A 37 7.29 3.97 12.46
N MET A 38 8.62 3.98 12.52
CA MET A 38 9.49 4.10 11.36
C MET A 38 10.67 3.16 11.51
N PHE A 39 10.85 2.24 10.57
CA PHE A 39 11.96 1.28 10.61
C PHE A 39 12.32 0.75 9.23
N LEU A 40 13.57 0.34 9.06
CA LEU A 40 14.05 -0.35 7.88
C LEU A 40 13.79 -1.84 7.99
N TYR A 41 13.33 -2.46 6.91
CA TYR A 41 13.16 -3.91 6.82
C TYR A 41 13.52 -4.41 5.41
N TRP A 42 13.58 -5.72 5.25
CA TRP A 42 13.88 -6.36 3.97
C TRP A 42 12.62 -6.95 3.35
N MET A 43 12.30 -6.48 2.15
CA MET A 43 11.28 -7.05 1.29
C MET A 43 11.94 -7.92 0.23
N GLY A 44 12.16 -9.20 0.56
CA GLY A 44 13.01 -10.07 -0.24
C GLY A 44 14.45 -9.57 -0.22
N ALA A 45 15.05 -9.35 -1.39
CA ALA A 45 16.41 -8.80 -1.53
C ALA A 45 16.45 -7.26 -1.56
N TRP A 46 15.32 -6.58 -1.36
CA TRP A 46 15.21 -5.13 -1.46
C TRP A 46 15.03 -4.51 -0.07
N PRO A 47 15.86 -3.53 0.33
CA PRO A 47 15.62 -2.79 1.55
C PRO A 47 14.41 -1.86 1.36
N ALA A 48 13.52 -1.81 2.35
CA ALA A 48 12.33 -1.00 2.33
C ALA A 48 12.14 -0.29 3.68
N MET A 49 11.63 0.94 3.64
CA MET A 49 11.28 1.69 4.84
C MET A 49 9.79 1.50 5.14
N CYS A 50 9.47 1.12 6.37
CA CYS A 50 8.11 1.12 6.88
C CYS A 50 7.81 2.50 7.50
N LEU A 51 6.68 3.09 7.11
CA LEU A 51 6.12 4.30 7.71
C LEU A 51 4.73 3.97 8.23
N ALA A 52 4.55 4.01 9.55
CA ALA A 52 3.28 3.77 10.23
C ALA A 52 2.75 5.02 10.96
N ASP A 53 3.40 6.18 10.74
CA ASP A 53 2.90 7.48 11.17
C ASP A 53 2.06 8.11 10.04
N VAL A 54 0.81 8.48 10.36
CA VAL A 54 -0.16 8.98 9.38
C VAL A 54 0.31 10.29 8.73
N ASN A 55 1.00 11.16 9.46
CA ASN A 55 1.46 12.44 8.91
C ASN A 55 2.58 12.20 7.90
N MET A 56 3.53 11.31 8.21
CA MET A 56 4.60 10.93 7.27
C MET A 56 4.05 10.21 6.05
N VAL A 57 3.14 9.24 6.23
CA VAL A 57 2.49 8.54 5.13
C VAL A 57 1.77 9.53 4.21
N ARG A 58 1.05 10.51 4.79
CA ARG A 58 0.40 11.56 4.02
C ARG A 58 1.41 12.39 3.23
N GLN A 59 2.52 12.81 3.84
CA GLN A 59 3.54 13.59 3.13
C GLN A 59 4.09 12.83 1.91
N VAL A 60 4.35 11.54 2.06
CA VAL A 60 4.84 10.68 0.96
C VAL A 60 3.78 10.48 -0.12
N LEU A 61 2.54 10.15 0.25
CA LEU A 61 1.48 9.84 -0.73
C LEU A 61 0.96 11.07 -1.48
N PHE A 62 1.08 12.27 -0.90
CA PHE A 62 0.69 13.52 -1.53
C PHE A 62 1.87 14.26 -2.18
N ASP A 63 3.06 13.64 -2.22
CA ASP A 63 4.18 14.19 -2.96
C ASP A 63 3.99 14.00 -4.47
N TRP A 64 3.75 15.10 -5.17
CA TRP A 64 3.61 15.13 -6.63
C TRP A 64 4.92 15.46 -7.36
N THR A 65 6.03 15.63 -6.61
CA THR A 65 7.34 15.95 -7.20
C THR A 65 8.00 14.74 -7.85
N GLY A 66 7.50 13.52 -7.55
CA GLY A 66 8.01 12.28 -8.09
C GLY A 66 9.17 11.68 -7.30
N MET A 67 9.43 12.15 -6.07
CA MET A 67 10.47 11.59 -5.20
C MET A 67 10.14 10.15 -4.75
N TYR A 68 8.86 9.78 -4.73
CA TYR A 68 8.38 8.48 -4.28
C TYR A 68 7.62 7.76 -5.41
N PRO A 69 8.32 7.24 -6.44
CA PRO A 69 7.67 6.50 -7.53
C PRO A 69 7.10 5.17 -7.04
N LYS A 70 6.09 4.65 -7.73
CA LYS A 70 5.53 3.33 -7.45
C LYS A 70 6.57 2.24 -7.73
N ILE A 71 6.78 1.37 -6.76
CA ILE A 71 7.74 0.26 -6.87
C ILE A 71 7.11 -0.89 -7.66
N ILE A 72 7.61 -1.13 -8.88
CA ILE A 72 7.21 -2.29 -9.69
C ILE A 72 8.13 -3.47 -9.35
N MET A 73 7.75 -4.25 -8.33
CA MET A 73 8.56 -5.38 -7.85
C MET A 73 8.67 -6.54 -8.84
N ASN A 74 7.68 -6.69 -9.73
CA ASN A 74 7.67 -7.77 -10.71
C ASN A 74 7.37 -7.19 -12.10
N PRO A 75 8.31 -7.29 -13.05
CA PRO A 75 8.15 -6.74 -14.41
C PRO A 75 6.99 -7.39 -15.19
N HIS A 76 6.54 -8.59 -14.79
CA HIS A 76 5.40 -9.24 -15.41
C HIS A 76 4.07 -8.52 -15.13
N PHE A 77 3.96 -7.71 -14.07
CA PHE A 77 2.75 -6.94 -13.81
C PHE A 77 2.45 -5.96 -14.93
N THR A 78 3.47 -5.29 -15.47
CA THR A 78 3.30 -4.39 -16.61
C THR A 78 2.84 -5.13 -17.86
N ARG A 79 3.25 -6.40 -18.04
CA ARG A 79 2.78 -7.23 -19.15
C ARG A 79 1.31 -7.65 -18.99
N LEU A 80 0.88 -7.94 -17.75
CA LEU A 80 -0.46 -8.43 -17.46
C LEU A 80 -1.50 -7.32 -17.38
N LEU A 81 -1.18 -6.23 -16.67
CA LEU A 81 -2.09 -5.15 -16.35
C LEU A 81 -1.93 -3.95 -17.29
N GLY A 82 -0.95 -4.02 -18.20
CA GLY A 82 -0.54 -2.88 -19.02
C GLY A 82 0.00 -1.73 -18.16
N LYS A 83 0.00 -0.53 -18.73
CA LYS A 83 0.30 0.71 -18.00
C LYS A 83 -0.96 1.31 -17.36
N GLY A 84 -1.63 0.52 -16.53
CA GLY A 84 -2.83 0.95 -15.82
C GLY A 84 -2.53 1.93 -14.67
N LEU A 85 -3.60 2.48 -14.07
CA LEU A 85 -3.53 3.47 -12.98
C LEU A 85 -2.64 3.06 -11.79
N VAL A 86 -2.60 1.76 -11.50
CA VAL A 86 -1.83 1.16 -10.40
C VAL A 86 -0.31 1.15 -10.68
N LEU A 87 0.10 1.23 -11.95
CA LEU A 87 1.51 1.06 -12.35
C LEU A 87 2.14 2.31 -12.98
N THR A 88 1.37 3.37 -13.18
CA THR A 88 1.86 4.64 -13.77
C THR A 88 1.93 5.75 -12.75
N ASP A 89 2.88 6.67 -12.92
CA ASP A 89 3.05 7.89 -12.12
C ASP A 89 2.99 9.15 -13.01
N GLY A 90 3.03 10.33 -12.37
CA GLY A 90 3.16 11.61 -13.04
C GLY A 90 2.07 11.88 -14.09
N ASP A 91 2.48 12.36 -15.26
CA ASP A 91 1.54 12.81 -16.29
C ASP A 91 0.80 11.64 -16.97
N GLU A 92 1.42 10.46 -17.05
CA GLU A 92 0.75 9.26 -17.56
C GLU A 92 -0.39 8.84 -16.61
N TRP A 93 -0.15 8.88 -15.29
CA TRP A 93 -1.20 8.67 -14.30
C TRP A 93 -2.31 9.70 -14.40
N LYS A 94 -1.98 11.00 -14.49
CA LYS A 94 -2.98 12.09 -14.61
C LYS A 94 -3.88 11.88 -15.82
N ARG A 95 -3.29 11.50 -16.96
CA ARG A 95 -4.04 11.22 -18.20
C ARG A 95 -5.01 10.05 -18.00
N HIS A 96 -4.54 8.94 -17.44
CA HIS A 96 -5.37 7.77 -17.21
C HIS A 96 -6.48 8.05 -16.18
N HIS A 97 -6.17 8.79 -15.10
CA HIS A 97 -7.13 9.17 -14.08
C HIS A 97 -8.26 10.02 -14.67
N LYS A 98 -7.93 11.01 -15.51
CA LYS A 98 -8.92 11.88 -16.15
C LYS A 98 -9.94 11.11 -17.00
N VAL A 99 -9.52 10.04 -17.67
CA VAL A 99 -10.39 9.21 -18.51
C VAL A 99 -11.32 8.34 -17.65
N VAL A 100 -10.80 7.80 -16.55
CA VAL A 100 -11.51 6.82 -15.71
C VAL A 100 -12.42 7.49 -14.67
N HIS A 101 -12.02 8.65 -14.13
CA HIS A 101 -12.71 9.33 -13.04
C HIS A 101 -14.21 9.56 -13.26
N PRO A 102 -14.71 9.93 -14.46
CA PRO A 102 -16.15 10.14 -14.66
C PRO A 102 -17.02 8.93 -14.34
N ALA A 103 -16.49 7.71 -14.49
CA ALA A 103 -17.23 6.48 -14.18
C ALA A 103 -17.40 6.22 -12.67
N PHE A 104 -16.66 6.95 -11.84
CA PHE A 104 -16.68 6.86 -10.37
C PHE A 104 -17.23 8.15 -9.73
N ASP A 105 -17.69 9.08 -10.55
CA ASP A 105 -18.28 10.33 -10.10
C ASP A 105 -19.77 10.09 -9.86
N MET A 106 -20.15 10.01 -8.58
CA MET A 106 -21.48 9.65 -8.12
C MET A 106 -22.56 10.64 -8.60
N ASP A 107 -22.17 11.86 -8.97
CA ASP A 107 -23.07 12.90 -9.47
C ASP A 107 -23.46 12.71 -10.95
N ASN A 108 -22.80 11.79 -11.68
CA ASN A 108 -23.09 11.51 -13.10
C ASN A 108 -24.05 10.31 -13.32
N HIS A 109 -24.70 9.82 -12.28
CA HIS A 109 -25.75 8.81 -12.38
C HIS A 109 -27.13 9.50 -12.52
N VAL A 110 -27.46 9.95 -13.74
CA VAL A 110 -28.82 10.37 -14.16
C VAL A 110 -29.30 9.46 -15.28
#